data_AF-A0A1G7RJX9-F1
#
_entry.id   AF-A0A1G7RJX9-F1
#
_cell.length_a   1.000
_cell.length_b   1.000
_cell.length_c   1.000
_cell.angle_alpha   90.00
_cell.angle_beta   90.00
_cell.angle_gamma   90.00
#
_symmetry.space_group_name_H-M   'P 1'
#
loop_
_entity.id
_entity.type
_entity.pdbx_description
1 polymer ?
#
loop_
_entity_poly.entity_id
_entity_poly.type
_entity_poly.pdbx_seq_one_letter_code
_entity_poly.pdbx_strand_id
1 'polypeptide(L)'
;MIKVAIGSNDKIHLSDKHFGMSKYFIIFEVDENNSYKKVEGRENPYGGDKHKHAETDEIMEVLKDCQVFIGKAMGKESQRRIKEEWNKTPIVAKDVDTVEEAIELYSKKFL
;
A
#
# COMPACT_ATOMS: atom_id res chain seq x y z
N MET A 1 -6.46 15.94 0.42
CA MET A 1 -6.47 14.62 1.10
C MET A 1 -5.70 13.63 0.25
N ILE A 2 -4.81 12.86 0.88
CA ILE A 2 -3.95 11.87 0.22
C ILE A 2 -4.51 10.48 0.54
N LYS A 3 -4.69 9.63 -0.47
CA LYS A 3 -5.08 8.23 -0.28
C LYS A 3 -3.85 7.32 -0.17
N VAL A 4 -3.80 6.56 0.91
CA VAL A 4 -2.71 5.65 1.26
C VAL A 4 -3.23 4.23 1.24
N ALA A 5 -2.66 3.37 0.41
CA ALA A 5 -2.99 1.95 0.34
C ALA A 5 -1.95 1.11 1.09
N ILE A 6 -2.42 0.24 1.98
CA ILE A 6 -1.57 -0.63 2.81
C ILE A 6 -1.88 -2.09 2.51
N GLY A 7 -0.87 -2.86 2.14
CA GLY A 7 -1.04 -4.26 1.75
C GLY A 7 -1.17 -5.19 2.95
N SER A 8 -2.25 -6.00 3.00
CA SER A 8 -2.56 -6.91 4.10
C SER A 8 -3.16 -8.24 3.62
N ASN A 9 -3.04 -9.29 4.43
CA ASN A 9 -3.67 -10.60 4.18
C ASN A 9 -4.86 -10.91 5.09
N ASP A 10 -5.03 -10.18 6.19
CA ASP A 10 -6.08 -10.35 7.20
C ASP A 10 -6.78 -9.03 7.59
N LYS A 11 -6.42 -7.93 6.90
CA LYS A 11 -6.92 -6.56 7.11
C LYS A 11 -6.45 -5.89 8.40
N ILE A 12 -5.54 -6.53 9.15
CA ILE A 12 -5.00 -6.06 10.44
C ILE A 12 -3.48 -5.91 10.34
N HIS A 13 -2.79 -6.95 9.87
CA HIS A 13 -1.34 -6.99 9.77
C HIS A 13 -0.89 -6.70 8.34
N LEU A 14 0.27 -6.06 8.19
CA LEU A 14 0.92 -5.92 6.89
C LEU A 14 1.26 -7.31 6.34
N SER A 15 1.14 -7.48 5.03
CA SER A 15 1.58 -8.71 4.40
C SER A 15 3.08 -8.90 4.57
N ASP A 16 3.52 -10.07 5.05
CA ASP A 16 4.94 -10.43 5.11
C ASP A 16 5.54 -10.73 3.71
N LYS A 17 4.70 -10.78 2.68
CA LYS A 17 5.12 -10.93 1.27
C LYS A 17 5.25 -9.55 0.61
N HIS A 18 5.58 -9.55 -0.68
CA HIS A 18 5.58 -8.31 -1.47
C HIS A 18 4.20 -7.65 -1.50
N PHE A 19 4.17 -6.32 -1.45
CA PHE A 19 2.96 -5.48 -1.48
C PHE A 19 1.94 -5.92 -2.53
N GLY A 20 2.38 -6.14 -3.77
CA GLY A 20 1.50 -6.55 -4.88
C GLY A 20 0.86 -7.93 -4.72
N MET A 21 1.37 -8.78 -3.82
CA MET A 21 0.81 -10.11 -3.53
C MET A 21 -0.22 -10.11 -2.39
N SER A 22 -0.43 -8.97 -1.73
CA SER A 22 -1.38 -8.84 -0.62
C SER A 22 -2.78 -9.26 -1.06
N LYS A 23 -3.55 -9.96 -0.22
CA LYS A 23 -4.95 -10.31 -0.53
C LYS A 23 -5.87 -9.09 -0.50
N TYR A 24 -5.55 -8.11 0.34
CA TYR A 24 -6.33 -6.89 0.51
C TYR A 24 -5.44 -5.65 0.51
N PHE A 25 -6.01 -4.54 0.07
CA PHE A 25 -5.46 -3.20 0.27
C PHE A 25 -6.39 -2.43 1.21
N ILE A 26 -5.84 -2.01 2.36
CA ILE A 26 -6.55 -1.17 3.31
C ILE A 26 -6.23 0.28 2.97
N ILE A 27 -7.26 1.07 2.70
CA ILE A 27 -7.09 2.44 2.21
C ILE A 27 -7.47 3.42 3.30
N PHE A 28 -6.57 4.36 3.53
CA PHE A 28 -6.72 5.49 4.42
C PHE A 28 -6.72 6.79 3.63
N GLU A 29 -7.44 7.78 4.14
CA GLU A 29 -7.27 9.18 3.76
C GLU A 29 -6.49 9.90 4.85
N VAL A 30 -5.51 10.71 4.45
CA VAL A 30 -4.74 11.59 5.33
C VAL A 30 -4.96 13.04 4.90
N ASP A 31 -5.23 13.92 5.85
CA ASP A 31 -5.40 15.36 5.63
C ASP A 31 -4.12 16.16 5.91
N GLU A 32 -4.20 17.48 5.73
CA GLU A 32 -3.09 18.41 5.94
C GLU A 32 -2.68 18.58 7.41
N ASN A 33 -3.51 18.12 8.35
CA ASN A 33 -3.25 18.17 9.79
C ASN A 33 -2.72 16.82 10.32
N ASN A 34 -2.25 15.94 9.43
CA ASN A 34 -1.77 14.59 9.75
C ASN A 34 -2.83 13.69 10.40
N SER A 35 -4.11 14.07 10.31
CA SER A 35 -5.22 13.24 10.75
C SER A 35 -5.57 12.24 9.66
N TYR A 36 -5.84 11.00 10.06
CA TYR A 36 -6.15 9.93 9.13
C TYR A 36 -7.42 9.17 9.51
N LYS A 37 -8.08 8.60 8.50
CA LYS A 37 -9.23 7.71 8.68
C LYS A 37 -9.18 6.57 7.66
N LYS A 38 -9.60 5.38 8.08
CA LYS A 38 -9.82 4.24 7.18
C LYS A 38 -11.08 4.51 6.36
N VAL A 39 -10.98 4.42 5.04
CA VAL A 39 -12.09 4.73 4.13
C VAL A 39 -12.64 3.51 3.41
N GLU A 40 -11.80 2.53 3.09
CA GLU A 40 -12.24 1.31 2.41
C GLU A 40 -11.23 0.17 2.58
N GLY A 41 -11.66 -1.06 2.26
CA GLY A 41 -10.78 -2.19 2.03
C GLY A 41 -11.09 -2.82 0.68
N ARG A 42 -10.09 -2.91 -0.20
CA ARG A 42 -10.22 -3.51 -1.53
C ARG A 42 -9.65 -4.91 -1.55
N GLU A 43 -10.34 -5.84 -2.20
CA GLU A 43 -9.75 -7.13 -2.53
C GLU A 43 -8.76 -6.95 -3.68
N ASN A 44 -7.62 -7.63 -3.61
CA ASN A 44 -6.68 -7.69 -4.71
C ASN A 44 -7.04 -8.88 -5.61
N PRO A 45 -7.53 -8.66 -6.85
CA PRO A 45 -7.87 -9.75 -7.76
C PRO A 45 -6.65 -10.59 -8.13
N TYR A 46 -5.44 -10.05 -7.99
CA TYR A 46 -4.16 -10.69 -8.30
C TYR A 46 -3.43 -11.21 -7.05
N GLY A 47 -4.03 -11.09 -5.87
CA GLY A 47 -3.40 -11.44 -4.59
C GLY A 47 -3.49 -12.93 -4.23
N GLY A 48 -2.72 -13.34 -3.22
CA GLY A 48 -2.73 -14.72 -2.71
C GLY A 48 -2.09 -15.73 -3.68
N ASP A 49 -2.72 -16.90 -3.86
CA ASP A 49 -2.25 -17.96 -4.76
C ASP A 49 -2.78 -17.83 -6.20
N LYS A 50 -3.61 -16.82 -6.46
CA LYS A 50 -4.30 -16.65 -7.76
C LYS A 50 -3.36 -16.17 -8.86
N HIS A 51 -2.34 -15.39 -8.52
CA HIS A 51 -1.30 -14.93 -9.44
C HIS A 51 0.03 -14.87 -8.69
N LYS A 52 1.05 -15.61 -9.15
CA LYS A 52 2.35 -15.68 -8.46
C LYS A 52 3.13 -14.35 -8.47
N HIS A 53 2.79 -13.43 -9.38
CA HIS A 53 3.28 -12.06 -9.43
C HIS A 53 2.18 -11.20 -10.03
N ALA A 54 1.58 -10.31 -9.23
CA ALA A 54 0.81 -9.22 -9.81
C ALA A 54 1.80 -8.23 -10.43
N GLU A 55 1.60 -7.89 -11.69
CA GLU A 55 2.42 -6.92 -12.38
C GLU A 55 2.16 -5.51 -11.81
N THR A 56 3.14 -4.62 -11.94
CA THR A 56 3.00 -3.28 -11.34
C THR A 56 1.80 -2.54 -11.95
N ASP A 57 1.56 -2.69 -13.25
CA ASP A 57 0.44 -2.05 -13.97
C ASP A 57 -0.93 -2.51 -13.46
N GLU A 58 -1.08 -3.81 -13.18
CA GLU A 58 -2.31 -4.40 -12.62
C GLU A 58 -2.66 -3.80 -11.26
N ILE A 59 -1.65 -3.69 -10.37
CA ILE A 59 -1.84 -3.08 -9.05
C ILE A 59 -2.12 -1.58 -9.16
N MET A 60 -1.48 -0.89 -10.12
CA MET A 60 -1.74 0.53 -10.37
C MET A 60 -3.15 0.78 -10.88
N GLU A 61 -3.75 -0.13 -11.65
CA GLU A 61 -5.14 -0.02 -12.06
C GLU A 61 -6.09 -0.15 -10.86
N VAL A 62 -5.87 -1.16 -9.99
CA VAL A 62 -6.67 -1.41 -8.78
C VAL A 62 -6.60 -0.23 -7.81
N LEU A 63 -5.46 0.46 -7.75
CA LEU A 63 -5.18 1.53 -6.79
C LEU A 63 -4.86 2.86 -7.48
N LYS A 64 -5.47 3.11 -8.65
CA LYS A 64 -5.19 4.29 -9.47
C LYS A 64 -5.44 5.61 -8.74
N ASP A 65 -6.39 5.63 -7.81
CA ASP A 65 -6.76 6.78 -6.99
C ASP A 65 -5.95 6.91 -5.69
N CYS A 66 -5.07 5.97 -5.37
CA CYS A 66 -4.14 6.07 -4.24
C CYS A 66 -2.82 6.72 -4.68
N GLN A 67 -2.26 7.58 -3.83
CA GLN A 67 -0.99 8.26 -4.09
C GLN A 67 0.19 7.59 -3.39
N VAL A 68 -0.07 6.86 -2.29
CA VAL A 68 0.96 6.23 -1.47
C VAL A 68 0.66 4.74 -1.31
N PHE A 69 1.71 3.92 -1.34
CA PHE A 69 1.64 2.47 -1.18
C PHE A 69 2.60 2.01 -0.08
N ILE A 70 2.08 1.36 0.94
CA ILE A 70 2.87 0.88 2.08
C ILE A 70 2.79 -0.63 2.19
N GLY A 71 3.95 -1.28 2.31
CA GLY A 71 4.05 -2.72 2.62
C GLY A 71 5.39 -3.07 3.26
N LYS A 72 5.52 -4.28 3.81
CA LYS A 72 6.78 -4.76 4.41
C LYS A 72 7.87 -5.01 3.36
N ALA A 73 7.48 -5.36 2.14
CA ALA A 73 8.39 -5.60 1.04
C ALA A 73 7.82 -5.12 -0.30
N MET A 74 8.68 -4.59 -1.17
CA MET A 74 8.32 -4.21 -2.54
C MET A 74 9.54 -4.38 -3.45
N GLY A 75 9.34 -4.96 -4.64
CA GLY A 75 10.43 -5.15 -5.61
C GLY A 75 11.06 -3.82 -6.03
N LYS A 76 12.39 -3.80 -6.25
CA LYS A 76 13.12 -2.57 -6.64
C LYS A 76 12.56 -1.96 -7.92
N GLU A 77 12.28 -2.80 -8.92
CA GLU A 77 11.70 -2.34 -10.18
C GLU A 77 10.30 -1.78 -9.97
N SER A 78 9.43 -2.44 -9.20
CA SER A 78 8.11 -1.90 -8.87
C SER A 78 8.20 -0.54 -8.18
N GLN A 79 9.12 -0.36 -7.23
CA GLN A 79 9.34 0.94 -6.58
C GLN A 79 9.75 2.02 -7.60
N ARG A 80 10.68 1.70 -8.50
CA ARG A 80 11.11 2.59 -9.58
C ARG A 80 9.93 3.00 -10.45
N ARG A 81 9.17 2.03 -10.97
CA ARG A 81 8.00 2.26 -11.84
C ARG A 81 6.91 3.09 -11.14
N ILE A 82 6.55 2.73 -9.90
CA ILE A 82 5.55 3.48 -9.12
C ILE A 82 5.95 4.95 -8.97
N LYS A 83 7.23 5.23 -8.75
CA LYS A 83 7.75 6.59 -8.60
C LYS A 83 7.85 7.33 -9.93
N GLU A 84 8.53 6.74 -10.91
CA GLU A 84 8.96 7.42 -12.14
C GLU A 84 7.88 7.41 -13.22
N GLU A 85 7.13 6.32 -13.35
CA GLU A 85 6.10 6.17 -14.40
C GLU A 85 4.72 6.62 -13.92
N TRP A 86 4.41 6.36 -12.64
CA TRP A 86 3.08 6.63 -12.09
C TRP A 86 3.00 7.87 -11.19
N ASN A 87 4.14 8.49 -10.87
CA ASN A 87 4.24 9.66 -9.98
C ASN A 87 3.56 9.44 -8.62
N LYS A 88 3.84 8.28 -8.00
CA LYS A 88 3.31 7.86 -6.70
C LYS A 88 4.43 7.49 -5.73
N THR A 89 4.10 7.34 -4.46
CA THR A 89 5.08 7.10 -3.40
C THR A 89 5.03 5.65 -2.89
N PRO A 90 6.02 4.81 -3.21
CA PRO A 90 6.18 3.52 -2.56
C PRO A 90 6.94 3.66 -1.24
N ILE A 91 6.46 3.00 -0.18
CA ILE A 91 7.09 2.97 1.15
C ILE A 91 7.25 1.52 1.59
N VAL A 92 8.48 1.16 1.96
CA VAL A 92 8.81 -0.15 2.54
C VAL A 92 8.96 -0.01 4.05
N ALA A 93 7.95 -0.45 4.80
CA ALA A 93 7.89 -0.39 6.26
C ALA A 93 8.22 -1.76 6.86
N LYS A 94 9.52 -2.09 6.93
CA LYS A 94 9.98 -3.43 7.34
C LYS A 94 9.68 -3.79 8.79
N ASP A 95 9.78 -2.79 9.68
CA ASP A 95 9.68 -2.96 11.14
C ASP A 95 8.29 -2.54 11.67
N VAL A 96 7.25 -2.63 10.83
CA VAL A 96 5.87 -2.28 11.15
C VAL A 96 4.98 -3.48 10.94
N ASP A 97 4.16 -3.82 11.94
CA ASP A 97 3.38 -5.05 11.90
C ASP A 97 1.93 -4.81 11.50
N THR A 98 1.31 -3.72 11.94
CA THR A 98 -0.11 -3.46 11.69
C THR A 98 -0.37 -2.34 10.69
N VAL A 99 -1.51 -2.42 10.01
CA VAL A 99 -1.97 -1.37 9.09
C VAL A 99 -2.13 -0.02 9.81
N GLU A 100 -2.44 -0.05 11.10
CA GLU A 100 -2.67 1.12 11.94
C GLU A 100 -1.34 1.79 12.32
N GLU A 101 -0.34 1.01 12.71
CA GLU A 101 1.03 1.53 12.94
C GLU A 101 1.63 2.10 11.65
N ALA A 102 1.36 1.48 10.50
CA ALA A 102 1.88 1.94 9.21
C ALA A 102 1.31 3.31 8.80
N ILE A 103 0.00 3.52 8.99
CA ILE A 103 -0.59 4.83 8.69
C ILE A 103 -0.17 5.89 9.71
N GLU A 104 -0.04 5.53 11.00
CA GLU A 104 0.44 6.44 12.03
C GLU A 104 1.89 6.87 11.78
N LEU A 105 2.74 5.94 11.35
CA LEU A 105 4.12 6.25 10.95
C LEU A 105 4.13 7.19 9.74
N TYR A 106 3.30 6.92 8.73
CA TYR A 106 3.20 7.76 7.54
C TYR A 106 2.77 9.18 7.90
N SER A 107 1.69 9.33 8.68
CA SER A 107 1.15 10.65 9.02
C SER A 107 2.09 11.51 9.87
N LYS A 108 3.00 10.90 10.65
CA LYS A 108 3.94 11.63 11.51
C LYS A 108 5.31 11.92 10.88
N LYS A 109 5.77 11.11 9.92
CA LYS A 109 7.16 11.16 9.43
C LYS A 109 7.32 11.51 7.96
N PHE A 110 6.26 11.41 7.15
CA PHE A 110 6.35 11.51 5.70
C PHE A 110 5.46 12.59 5.09
N LEU A 111 4.77 13.36 5.94
CA LEU A 111 4.10 14.63 5.64
C LEU A 111 4.89 15.76 6.31
#